data_AF-C3Z2H7-F1
#
_entry.id   AF-C3Z2H7-F1
#
_cell.length_a   1.000
_cell.length_b   1.000
_cell.length_c   1.000
_cell.angle_alpha   90.00
_cell.angle_beta   90.00
_cell.angle_gamma   90.00
#
_symmetry.space_group_name_H-M   'P 1'
#
loop_
_entity.id
_entity.type
_entity.pdbx_description
1 polymer ?
#
loop_
_entity_poly.entity_id
_entity_poly.type
_entity_poly.pdbx_seq_one_letter_code
_entity_poly.pdbx_strand_id
1 'polypeptide(L)' 'VLLDKKEEDQSSGFNIMKGDNGKIFIQDVRQGGPAWKSGKIHDGDQLVSVTVYFTDIAYEDALTILSYSSPYKVQLRLRK' A
#
# COMPACT_ATOMS: atom_id res chain seq x y z
N VAL A 1 8.27 -1.42 3.31
CA VAL A 1 9.02 -0.80 2.18
C VAL A 1 8.44 0.59 1.96
N LEU A 2 9.28 1.62 1.79
CA LEU A 2 8.81 2.93 1.32
C LEU A 2 9.02 2.96 -0.19
N LEU A 3 7.96 3.25 -0.94
CA LEU A 3 8.02 3.37 -2.39
C LEU A 3 8.07 4.86 -2.71
N ASP A 4 9.20 5.31 -3.26
CA ASP A 4 9.32 6.67 -3.79
C ASP A 4 8.49 6.74 -5.06
N LYS A 5 7.28 7.28 -4.95
CA LYS A 5 6.45 7.61 -6.11
C LYS A 5 7.02 8.86 -6.78
N LYS A 6 7.45 8.74 -8.03
CA LYS A 6 7.56 9.90 -8.93
C LYS A 6 6.18 10.20 -9.51
N GLU A 7 5.88 11.47 -9.79
CA GLU A 7 4.57 11.99 -10.19
C GLU A 7 3.89 11.27 -11.38
N GLU A 8 4.64 10.52 -12.20
CA GLU A 8 4.09 9.78 -13.35
C GLU A 8 3.57 8.35 -13.03
N ASP A 9 3.94 7.74 -11.90
CA ASP A 9 3.60 6.35 -11.62
C ASP A 9 2.43 6.26 -10.62
N GLN A 10 1.19 6.33 -11.14
CA GLN A 10 -0.03 6.19 -10.33
C GLN A 10 -0.16 4.78 -9.70
N SER A 11 0.54 3.78 -10.25
CA SER A 11 0.52 2.40 -9.78
C SER A 11 1.69 2.11 -8.84
N SER A 12 1.45 1.38 -7.76
CA SER A 12 2.49 0.85 -6.86
C SER A 12 3.43 -0.16 -7.53
N GLY A 13 3.10 -0.61 -8.75
CA GLY A 13 3.91 -1.52 -9.55
C GLY A 13 3.81 -2.98 -9.09
N PHE A 14 2.74 -3.36 -8.39
CA PHE A 14 2.43 -4.74 -8.03
C PHE A 14 0.92 -4.94 -7.95
N ASN A 15 0.48 -6.19 -8.15
CA ASN A 15 -0.91 -6.62 -7.93
C ASN A 15 -1.02 -7.47 -6.67
N ILE A 16 -2.24 -7.57 -6.13
CA ILE A 16 -2.53 -8.39 -4.95
C ILE A 16 -3.56 -9.48 -5.27
N MET A 17 -3.45 -10.61 -4.58
CA MET A 17 -4.40 -11.71 -4.61
C MET A 17 -4.87 -12.07 -3.21
N LYS A 18 -6.09 -12.62 -3.12
CA LYS A 18 -6.62 -13.23 -1.90
C LYS A 18 -6.30 -14.73 -1.92
N GLY A 19 -5.59 -15.22 -0.92
CA GLY A 19 -5.35 -16.64 -0.73
C GLY A 19 -6.52 -17.37 -0.08
N ASP A 20 -6.50 -18.71 -0.13
CA ASP A 20 -7.59 -19.58 0.35
C ASP A 20 -7.87 -19.45 1.85
N ASN A 21 -6.85 -19.05 2.62
CA ASN A 21 -6.95 -18.77 4.06
C ASN A 21 -7.46 -17.35 4.37
N GLY A 22 -7.92 -16.60 3.36
CA GLY A 22 -8.40 -15.22 3.49
C GLY A 22 -7.30 -14.17 3.66
N LYS A 23 -6.01 -14.56 3.62
CA LYS A 23 -4.88 -13.63 3.68
C LYS A 23 -4.62 -12.99 2.31
N ILE A 24 -3.93 -11.86 2.32
CA ILE A 24 -3.61 -11.08 1.12
C ILE A 24 -2.14 -11.29 0.77
N PHE A 25 -1.85 -11.53 -0.49
CA PHE A 25 -0.51 -11.78 -1.01
C PHE A 25 -0.23 -10.90 -2.23
N ILE A 26 1.04 -10.64 -2.49
CA ILE A 26 1.50 -10.04 -3.74
C ILE A 26 1.40 -11.11 -4.84
N GLN A 27 0.65 -10.82 -5.89
CA GLN A 27 0.45 -11.74 -7.01
C GLN A 27 1.61 -11.65 -8.00
N ASP A 28 1.89 -10.44 -8.47
CA ASP A 28 2.97 -10.15 -9.40
C ASP A 28 3.53 -8.75 -9.15
N VAL A 29 4.84 -8.60 -9.34
CA VAL A 29 5.56 -7.34 -9.29
C VAL A 29 5.95 -6.91 -10.71
N ARG A 30 5.41 -5.78 -11.15
CA ARG A 30 5.64 -5.24 -12.50
C ARG A 30 7.11 -4.85 -12.68
N GLN A 31 7.77 -5.48 -13.65
CA GLN A 31 9.15 -5.18 -14.01
C GLN A 31 9.31 -3.68 -14.36
N GLY A 32 10.34 -3.06 -13.81
CA GLY A 32 10.63 -1.63 -13.99
C GLY A 32 9.77 -0.67 -13.16
N GLY A 33 8.74 -1.17 -12.46
CA GLY A 33 7.92 -0.38 -11.54
C GLY A 33 8.61 -0.06 -10.21
N PRO A 34 8.00 0.78 -9.36
CA PRO A 34 8.59 1.20 -8.08
C PRO A 34 8.85 0.03 -7.14
N ALA A 35 7.91 -0.91 -7.04
CA ALA A 35 8.08 -2.11 -6.21
C ALA A 35 9.22 -3.02 -6.70
N TRP A 36 9.33 -3.24 -8.01
CA TRP A 36 10.43 -4.00 -8.60
C TRP A 36 11.78 -3.33 -8.34
N LYS A 37 11.88 -2.02 -8.61
CA LYS A 37 13.11 -1.23 -8.38
C LYS A 37 13.53 -1.21 -6.91
N SER A 38 12.58 -1.32 -5.98
CA SER A 38 12.88 -1.39 -4.56
C SER A 38 13.64 -2.66 -4.18
N GLY A 39 13.49 -3.76 -4.94
CA GLY A 39 14.07 -5.09 -4.66
C GLY A 39 13.61 -5.71 -3.33
N LYS A 40 12.56 -5.16 -2.70
CA LYS A 40 12.09 -5.55 -1.36
C LYS A 40 10.70 -6.18 -1.37
N ILE A 41 10.03 -6.19 -2.50
CA ILE A 41 8.70 -6.75 -2.69
C ILE A 41 8.83 -7.82 -3.79
N HIS A 42 8.35 -9.01 -3.50
CA HIS A 42 8.42 -10.16 -4.40
C HIS A 42 7.07 -10.85 -4.51
N ASP A 43 6.90 -11.59 -5.60
CA ASP A 43 5.73 -12.44 -5.82
C ASP A 43 5.61 -13.46 -4.68
N GLY A 44 4.40 -13.63 -4.16
CA GLY A 44 4.11 -14.52 -3.02
C GLY A 44 4.32 -13.90 -1.64
N ASP A 45 4.85 -12.69 -1.52
CA ASP A 45 4.94 -12.00 -0.22
C ASP A 45 3.55 -11.79 0.40
N GLN A 46 3.40 -12.05 1.70
CA GLN A 46 2.15 -11.79 2.41
C GLN A 46 2.05 -10.31 2.83
N LEU A 47 0.97 -9.64 2.43
CA LEU A 47 0.65 -8.30 2.90
C LEU A 47 -0.04 -8.38 4.27
N VAL A 48 0.69 -7.99 5.33
CA VAL A 48 0.21 -8.05 6.73
C VAL A 48 -0.29 -6.69 7.22
N SER A 49 0.38 -5.61 6.85
CA SER A 49 0.01 -4.24 7.22
C SER A 49 0.51 -3.24 6.17
N VAL A 50 -0.11 -2.06 6.15
CA VAL A 50 0.30 -0.93 5.32
C VAL A 50 0.39 0.33 6.17
N THR A 51 1.31 1.23 5.85
CA THR A 51 1.39 2.56 6.45
C THR A 51 1.00 3.59 5.40
N VAL A 52 -0.04 4.37 5.68
CA VAL A 52 -0.47 5.49 4.83
C VAL A 52 0.07 6.78 5.42
N TYR A 53 0.83 7.53 4.62
CA TYR A 53 1.30 8.86 4.98
C TYR A 53 0.28 9.90 4.53
N PHE A 54 -0.22 10.72 5.46
CA PHE A 54 -1.19 11.79 5.19
C PHE A 54 -0.52 13.13 4.87
N THR A 55 0.76 13.13 4.48
CA THR A 55 1.46 14.32 4.02
C THR A 55 1.03 14.61 2.58
N ASP A 56 0.62 15.86 2.30
CA ASP A 56 0.18 16.33 0.97
C ASP A 56 -0.99 15.54 0.35
N ILE A 57 -1.75 14.79 1.16
CA ILE A 57 -2.97 14.09 0.73
C ILE A 57 -4.14 15.08 0.65
N ALA A 58 -5.01 14.93 -0.35
CA ALA A 58 -6.25 15.69 -0.41
C ALA A 58 -7.17 15.31 0.77
N TYR A 59 -7.89 16.29 1.30
CA TYR A 59 -8.80 16.10 2.45
C TYR A 59 -9.85 14.99 2.19
N GLU A 60 -10.44 14.98 1.00
CA GLU A 60 -11.47 13.98 0.63
C GLU A 60 -10.90 12.55 0.54
N ASP A 61 -9.67 12.40 0.04
CA ASP A 61 -8.98 11.11 0.00
C ASP A 61 -8.67 10.62 1.43
N ALA A 62 -8.25 11.54 2.31
CA ALA A 62 -7.99 11.23 3.70
C ALA A 62 -9.26 10.72 4.42
N LEU A 63 -10.40 11.39 4.22
CA LEU A 63 -11.69 10.94 4.76
C LEU A 63 -12.08 9.56 4.23
N THR A 64 -11.92 9.34 2.93
CA THR A 64 -12.24 8.06 2.28
C THR A 64 -11.42 6.92 2.87
N ILE A 65 -10.10 7.12 3.01
CA ILE A 65 -9.20 6.13 3.61
C ILE A 65 -9.60 5.83 5.06
N LEU A 66 -9.88 6.86 5.86
CA LEU A 66 -10.30 6.69 7.24
C LEU A 66 -11.63 5.94 7.35
N SER A 67 -12.60 6.28 6.49
CA SER A 67 -13.90 5.62 6.42
C SER A 67 -13.79 4.13 6.09
N TYR A 68 -13.03 3.76 5.05
CA TYR A 68 -12.80 2.37 4.68
C TYR A 68 -11.98 1.59 5.72
N SER A 69 -11.18 2.29 6.53
CA SER A 69 -10.42 1.67 7.61
C SER A 69 -11.23 1.43 8.89
N SER A 70 -12.41 2.03 9.02
CA SER A 70 -13.26 1.99 10.22
C SER A 70 -13.54 0.58 10.80
N PRO A 71 -13.84 -0.46 9.99
CA PRO A 71 -14.09 -1.79 10.54
C PRO A 71 -12.81 -2.55 10.94
N TYR A 72 -11.62 -1.98 10.68
CA TYR A 72 -10.34 -2.63 10.89
C TYR A 72 -9.53 -1.96 12.01
N LYS A 73 -8.54 -2.69 12.53
CA LYS A 73 -7.62 -2.14 13.53
C LYS A 73 -6.68 -1.13 12.86
N VAL A 74 -6.74 0.12 13.32
CA VAL A 74 -5.88 1.22 12.84
C VAL A 74 -4.95 1.73 13.94
N GLN A 75 -3.77 2.20 13.54
CA GLN A 75 -2.84 2.90 14.42
C GLN A 75 -2.66 4.34 13.93
N LEU A 76 -3.03 5.32 14.76
CA LEU A 76 -2.84 6.74 14.44
C LEU A 76 -1.52 7.25 15.05
N ARG A 77 -0.79 8.05 14.28
CA ARG A 77 0.41 8.77 14.75
C ARG A 77 0.17 10.26 14.56
N LEU A 78 0.08 11.00 15.67
CA LEU A 78 -0.22 12.43 15.69
C LEU A 78 1.04 13.25 15.97
N ARG A 79 1.12 14.46 15.41
CA ARG A 79 2.16 15.46 15.69
C ARG A 79 1.48 16.77 16.09
N LYS A 80 1.97 17.41 17.16
CA LYS A 80 1.55 18.76 17.59
C LYS A 80 2.30 19.83 16.81
#